data_AF-A0A357YLQ1-F1
#
_entry.id   AF-A0A357YLQ1-F1
#
_cell.length_a   1.000
_cell.length_b   1.000
_cell.length_c   1.000
_cell.angle_alpha   90.00
_cell.angle_beta   90.00
_cell.angle_gamma   90.00
#
_symmetry.space_group_name_H-M   'P 1'
#
loop_
_entity.id
_entity.type
_entity.pdbx_description
1 polymer ?
#
loop_
_entity_poly.entity_id
_entity_poly.type
_entity_poly.pdbx_seq_one_letter_code
_entity_poly.pdbx_strand_id
1 'polypeptide(L)'
;MQSDLQRLRDENLRLLNETSTHQISYDTSAPLNSQTGKPPIASEVITISKSTLEQTRKEYETLLQTVTIENESLTRQNRVLHLTVEKLANENKQLTEKITTSPSVNLKLLLAGLFFGVILSFLIWFITKKT
;
A
#
# COMPACT_ATOMS: atom_id res chain seq x y z
N MET A 1 9.83 7.87 -36.23
CA MET A 1 10.59 8.79 -35.34
C MET A 1 10.78 8.23 -33.94
N GLN A 2 9.73 7.90 -33.17
CA GLN A 2 9.90 7.35 -31.81
C GLN A 2 10.66 6.00 -31.79
N SER A 3 10.40 5.14 -32.78
CA SER A 3 11.11 3.85 -32.95
C SER A 3 12.60 3.98 -33.24
N ASP A 4 13.03 5.01 -33.98
CA ASP A 4 14.44 5.19 -34.33
C ASP A 4 15.25 5.73 -33.15
N LEU A 5 14.64 6.60 -32.34
CA LEU A 5 15.23 7.09 -31.09
C LEU A 5 15.39 5.95 -30.07
N GLN A 6 14.39 5.08 -29.97
CA GLN A 6 14.44 3.89 -29.12
C GLN A 6 15.59 2.98 -29.56
N ARG A 7 15.66 2.68 -30.86
CA ARG A 7 16.71 1.85 -31.46
C ARG A 7 18.12 2.43 -31.23
N LEU A 8 18.31 3.73 -31.43
CA LEU A 8 19.59 4.41 -31.18
C LEU A 8 19.97 4.40 -29.70
N ARG A 9 19.00 4.48 -28.78
CA ARG A 9 19.25 4.34 -27.34
C ARG A 9 19.68 2.92 -27.00
N ASP A 10 18.97 1.93 -27.50
CA ASP A 10 19.28 0.51 -27.24
C ASP A 10 20.66 0.15 -27.80
N GLU A 11 21.01 0.68 -28.98
CA GLU A 11 22.31 0.46 -29.59
C GLU A 11 23.46 1.17 -28.84
N ASN A 12 23.25 2.41 -28.38
CA ASN A 12 24.21 3.08 -27.50
C ASN A 12 24.37 2.36 -26.16
N LEU A 13 23.27 1.86 -25.59
CA LEU A 13 23.31 1.08 -24.35
C LEU A 13 24.09 -0.22 -24.55
N ARG A 14 23.87 -0.92 -25.67
CA ARG A 14 24.64 -2.12 -26.03
C ARG A 14 26.13 -1.80 -26.19
N LEU A 15 26.48 -0.76 -26.95
CA LEU A 15 27.87 -0.34 -27.15
C LEU A 15 28.57 0.01 -25.83
N LEU A 16 27.87 0.74 -24.94
CA LEU A 16 28.38 1.06 -23.60
C LEU A 16 28.58 -0.17 -22.72
N ASN A 17 27.77 -1.22 -22.90
CA ASN A 17 27.93 -2.50 -22.21
C ASN A 17 29.05 -3.37 -22.77
N GLU A 18 29.29 -3.28 -24.08
CA GLU A 18 30.32 -4.06 -24.75
C GLU A 18 31.69 -3.38 -24.70
N THR A 19 31.79 -2.17 -24.13
CA THR A 19 33.06 -1.46 -24.03
C THR A 19 33.94 -2.10 -22.97
N SER A 20 34.97 -2.81 -23.45
CA SER A 20 36.13 -3.24 -22.67
C SER A 20 37.33 -2.41 -23.13
N THR A 21 37.81 -1.52 -22.27
CA THR A 21 39.02 -0.73 -22.55
C THR A 21 40.22 -1.41 -21.93
N HIS A 22 41.23 -1.69 -22.74
CA HIS A 22 42.52 -2.21 -22.27
C HIS A 22 43.59 -1.16 -22.55
N GLN A 23 44.13 -0.58 -21.48
CA GLN A 23 45.19 0.42 -21.56
C GLN A 23 46.47 -0.16 -20.97
N ILE A 24 47.52 -0.21 -21.79
CA ILE A 24 48.88 -0.59 -21.37
C ILE A 24 49.75 0.65 -21.49
N SER A 25 50.32 1.09 -20.37
CA SER A 25 51.32 2.16 -20.32
C SER A 25 52.71 1.52 -20.24
N TYR A 26 53.58 1.89 -21.16
CA TYR A 26 54.95 1.38 -21.23
C TYR A 26 55.93 2.35 -20.58
N ASP A 27 56.93 1.80 -19.89
CA ASP A 27 58.08 2.56 -19.43
C ASP A 27 59.12 2.63 -20.56
N THR A 28 59.24 3.81 -21.16
CA THR A 28 60.20 4.06 -22.24
C THR A 28 61.59 4.45 -21.74
N SER A 29 61.80 4.54 -20.42
CA SER A 29 63.08 4.89 -19.81
C SER A 29 63.97 3.67 -19.50
N ALA A 30 63.39 2.47 -19.50
CA ALA A 30 64.08 1.22 -19.23
C ALA A 30 64.49 0.46 -20.51
N PRO A 31 65.57 -0.35 -20.46
CA PRO A 31 66.05 -1.09 -21.63
C PRO A 31 65.01 -2.09 -22.14
N LEU A 32 65.00 -2.31 -23.47
CA LEU A 32 64.08 -3.22 -24.14
C LEU A 32 64.31 -4.67 -23.69
N ASN A 33 63.23 -5.43 -23.57
CA ASN A 33 63.30 -6.86 -23.27
C ASN A 33 64.01 -7.60 -24.42
N SER A 34 65.11 -8.28 -24.11
CA SER A 34 65.97 -8.95 -25.11
C SER A 34 65.30 -10.10 -25.87
N GLN A 35 64.21 -10.68 -25.33
CA GLN A 35 63.48 -11.78 -25.98
C GLN A 35 62.31 -11.29 -26.84
N THR A 36 61.69 -10.15 -26.50
CA THR A 36 60.45 -9.68 -27.15
C THR A 36 60.61 -8.35 -27.90
N GLY A 37 61.71 -7.63 -27.68
CA GLY A 37 61.99 -6.32 -28.29
C GLY A 37 61.07 -5.19 -27.80
N LYS A 38 60.21 -5.45 -26.82
CA LYS A 38 59.22 -4.48 -26.32
C LYS A 38 59.75 -3.73 -25.07
N PRO A 39 59.37 -2.44 -24.89
CA PRO A 39 59.63 -1.73 -23.65
C PRO A 39 58.85 -2.38 -22.49
N PRO A 40 59.39 -2.35 -21.26
CA PRO A 40 58.71 -2.91 -20.10
C PRO A 40 57.39 -2.18 -19.81
N ILE A 41 56.40 -2.91 -19.32
CA ILE A 41 55.08 -2.36 -18.98
C ILE A 41 55.18 -1.65 -17.63
N ALA A 42 54.81 -0.36 -17.59
CA ALA A 42 54.74 0.44 -16.38
C ALA A 42 53.44 0.19 -15.62
N SER A 43 52.31 0.14 -16.33
CA SER A 43 51.00 -0.16 -15.76
C SER A 43 50.04 -0.71 -16.82
N GLU A 44 49.08 -1.51 -16.35
CA GLU A 44 48.04 -2.11 -17.17
C GLU A 44 46.70 -1.92 -16.47
N VAL A 45 45.72 -1.38 -17.19
CA VAL A 45 44.37 -1.14 -16.69
C VAL A 45 43.37 -1.75 -17.67
N ILE A 46 42.50 -2.62 -17.14
CA ILE A 46 41.42 -3.25 -17.90
C ILE A 46 40.10 -2.78 -17.29
N THR A 47 39.30 -2.06 -18.07
CA THR A 47 37.98 -1.55 -17.69
C THR A 47 36.91 -2.32 -18.43
N ILE A 48 36.04 -3.03 -17.71
CA ILE A 48 34.92 -3.78 -18.28
C ILE A 48 33.62 -3.14 -17.79
N SER A 49 32.79 -2.64 -18.71
CA SER A 49 31.49 -2.07 -18.39
C SER A 49 30.42 -3.17 -18.23
N LYS A 50 29.70 -3.21 -17.09
CA LYS A 50 28.57 -4.14 -16.84
C LYS A 50 27.25 -3.40 -16.62
N SER A 51 27.00 -2.35 -17.40
CA SER A 51 25.93 -1.37 -17.13
C SER A 51 24.49 -1.91 -17.25
N THR A 52 24.19 -2.91 -18.10
CA THR A 52 22.83 -3.46 -18.26
C THR A 52 22.39 -4.23 -17.04
N LEU A 53 23.23 -5.15 -16.53
CA LEU A 53 22.86 -5.94 -15.36
C LEU A 53 22.68 -5.05 -14.13
N GLU A 54 23.55 -4.06 -13.95
CA GLU A 54 23.46 -3.10 -12.86
C GLU A 54 22.24 -2.18 -12.99
N GLN A 55 21.93 -1.71 -14.20
CA GLN A 55 20.74 -0.91 -14.46
C GLN A 55 19.46 -1.71 -14.22
N THR A 56 19.36 -2.92 -14.78
CA THR A 56 18.22 -3.81 -14.56
C THR A 56 18.05 -4.13 -13.09
N ARG A 57 19.15 -4.39 -12.36
CA ARG A 57 19.10 -4.58 -10.90
C ARG A 57 18.53 -3.36 -10.19
N LYS A 58 18.98 -2.16 -10.54
CA LYS A 58 18.50 -0.90 -9.94
C LYS A 58 17.02 -0.66 -10.24
N GLU A 59 16.57 -0.98 -11.45
CA GLU A 59 15.15 -0.90 -11.84
C GLU A 59 14.30 -1.87 -11.01
N TYR A 60 14.74 -3.11 -10.82
CA TYR A 60 14.07 -4.09 -9.97
C TYR A 60 14.05 -3.66 -8.49
N GLU A 61 15.16 -3.14 -7.96
CA GLU A 61 15.22 -2.64 -6.58
C GLU A 61 14.24 -1.47 -6.37
N THR A 62 14.16 -0.56 -7.34
CA THR A 62 13.20 0.57 -7.31
C THR A 62 11.77 0.08 -7.37
N LEU A 63 11.46 -0.86 -8.27
CA LEU A 63 10.13 -1.46 -8.39
C LEU A 63 9.72 -2.16 -7.10
N LEU A 64 10.63 -2.94 -6.51
CA LEU A 64 10.39 -3.65 -5.26
C LEU A 64 10.09 -2.67 -4.11
N GLN A 65 10.84 -1.57 -4.02
CA GLN A 65 10.61 -0.54 -3.01
C GLN A 65 9.22 0.10 -3.18
N THR A 66 8.85 0.48 -4.40
CA THR A 66 7.54 1.07 -4.71
C THR A 66 6.40 0.12 -4.34
N VAL A 67 6.48 -1.14 -4.78
CA VAL A 67 5.47 -2.15 -4.47
C VAL A 67 5.36 -2.39 -2.97
N THR A 68 6.48 -2.39 -2.24
CA THR A 68 6.48 -2.55 -0.78
C THR A 68 5.74 -1.40 -0.10
N ILE A 69 6.02 -0.16 -0.49
CA ILE A 69 5.36 1.04 0.07
C ILE A 69 3.86 1.02 -0.23
N GLU A 70 3.47 0.69 -1.47
CA GLU A 70 2.07 0.59 -1.87
C GLU A 70 1.33 -0.49 -1.08
N ASN A 71 1.95 -1.65 -0.90
CA ASN A 71 1.36 -2.75 -0.15
C ASN A 71 1.21 -2.43 1.35
N GLU A 72 2.21 -1.77 1.96
CA GLU A 72 2.09 -1.27 3.33
C GLU A 72 0.95 -0.25 3.47
N SER A 73 0.82 0.67 2.51
CA SER A 73 -0.25 1.66 2.49
C SER A 73 -1.62 0.99 2.38
N LEU A 74 -1.80 0.06 1.44
CA LEU A 74 -3.04 -0.69 1.26
C LEU A 74 -3.38 -1.55 2.49
N THR A 75 -2.37 -2.17 3.11
CA THR A 75 -2.55 -2.95 4.35
C THR A 75 -3.04 -2.07 5.49
N ARG A 76 -2.47 -0.86 5.65
CA ARG A 76 -2.94 0.11 6.65
C ARG A 76 -4.37 0.56 6.38
N GLN A 77 -4.69 0.90 5.13
CA GLN A 77 -6.05 1.31 4.74
C GLN A 77 -7.08 0.21 5.01
N ASN A 78 -6.78 -1.04 4.62
CA ASN A 78 -7.65 -2.18 4.91
C ASN A 78 -7.87 -2.39 6.41
N ARG A 79 -6.81 -2.26 7.23
CA ARG A 79 -6.94 -2.36 8.68
C ARG A 79 -7.85 -1.27 9.26
N VAL A 80 -7.67 -0.02 8.82
CA VAL A 80 -8.53 1.10 9.26
C VAL A 80 -9.97 0.88 8.85
N LEU A 81 -10.20 0.41 7.61
CA LEU A 81 -11.53 0.12 7.12
C LEU A 81 -12.19 -0.99 7.94
N HIS A 82 -11.48 -2.08 8.22
CA HIS A 82 -11.97 -3.18 9.07
C HIS A 82 -12.39 -2.67 10.45
N LEU A 83 -11.55 -1.90 11.12
CA LEU A 83 -11.86 -1.32 12.44
C LEU A 83 -13.05 -0.38 12.38
N THR A 84 -13.20 0.39 11.30
CA THR A 84 -14.33 1.31 11.11
C THR A 84 -15.64 0.54 10.92
N VAL A 85 -15.63 -0.51 10.10
CA VAL A 85 -16.79 -1.38 9.89
C VAL A 85 -17.19 -2.07 11.19
N GLU A 86 -16.22 -2.60 11.94
CA GLU A 86 -16.48 -3.24 13.23
C GLU A 86 -17.06 -2.25 14.26
N LYS A 87 -16.49 -1.03 14.32
CA LYS A 87 -17.02 0.04 15.18
C LYS A 87 -18.45 0.39 14.81
N LEU A 88 -18.74 0.62 13.53
CA LEU A 88 -20.09 0.95 13.05
C LEU A 88 -21.08 -0.20 13.31
N ALA A 89 -20.66 -1.45 13.10
CA ALA A 89 -21.48 -2.61 13.40
C ALA A 89 -21.82 -2.70 14.90
N ASN A 90 -20.85 -2.44 15.78
CA ASN A 90 -21.06 -2.42 17.22
C ASN A 90 -21.95 -1.25 17.67
N GLU A 91 -21.77 -0.05 17.11
CA GLU A 91 -22.64 1.11 17.37
C GLU A 91 -24.08 0.83 16.94
N ASN A 92 -24.28 0.28 15.73
CA ASN A 92 -25.60 -0.10 15.24
C ASN A 92 -26.26 -1.16 16.14
N LYS A 93 -25.50 -2.15 16.61
CA LYS A 93 -25.99 -3.16 17.54
C LYS A 93 -26.45 -2.53 18.86
N GLN A 94 -25.64 -1.65 19.46
CA GLN A 94 -25.99 -0.95 20.70
C GLN A 94 -27.21 -0.04 20.54
N LEU A 95 -27.34 0.66 19.41
CA LEU A 95 -28.54 1.46 19.11
C LEU A 95 -29.78 0.58 19.00
N THR A 96 -29.66 -0.56 18.33
CA THR A 96 -30.76 -1.54 18.21
C THR A 96 -31.16 -2.11 19.57
N GLU A 97 -30.19 -2.44 20.43
CA GLU A 97 -30.45 -2.90 21.80
C GLU A 97 -31.14 -1.80 22.64
N LYS A 98 -30.68 -0.54 22.55
CA LYS A 98 -31.33 0.59 23.25
C LYS A 98 -32.77 0.82 22.77
N ILE A 99 -33.02 0.72 21.46
CA ILE A 99 -34.35 0.90 20.88
C ILE A 99 -35.27 -0.28 21.23
N THR A 100 -34.78 -1.51 21.29
CA THR A 100 -35.60 -2.69 21.63
C THR A 100 -35.94 -2.76 23.13
N THR A 101 -35.04 -2.29 23.99
CA THR A 101 -35.21 -2.38 25.45
C THR A 101 -36.12 -1.28 26.03
N SER A 102 -36.25 -0.13 25.37
CA SER A 102 -36.83 1.10 25.97
C SER A 102 -38.35 1.37 25.76
N PRO A 103 -39.05 0.88 24.71
CA PRO A 103 -40.47 1.21 24.48
C PRO A 103 -41.47 0.19 25.03
N SER A 104 -41.09 -1.09 25.18
CA SER A 104 -42.06 -2.17 25.43
C SER A 104 -42.69 -2.09 26.83
N VAL A 105 -41.92 -1.68 27.84
CA VAL A 105 -42.40 -1.52 29.22
C VAL A 105 -43.31 -0.29 29.36
N ASN A 106 -42.91 0.82 28.74
CA ASN A 106 -43.69 2.07 28.79
C ASN A 106 -45.03 1.96 28.05
N LEU A 107 -45.07 1.25 26.91
CA LEU A 107 -46.31 1.03 26.17
C LEU A 107 -47.31 0.14 26.92
N LYS A 108 -46.82 -0.92 27.59
CA LYS A 108 -47.68 -1.79 28.42
C LYS A 108 -48.30 -1.04 29.60
N LEU A 109 -47.54 -0.18 30.28
CA LEU A 109 -48.04 0.64 31.38
C LEU A 109 -49.06 1.69 30.89
N LEU A 110 -48.81 2.31 29.73
CA LEU A 110 -49.77 3.23 29.12
C LEU A 110 -51.09 2.54 28.79
N LEU A 111 -51.04 1.36 28.14
CA LEU A 111 -52.25 0.59 27.83
C LEU A 111 -53.01 0.14 29.09
N ALA A 112 -52.29 -0.28 30.13
CA ALA A 112 -52.91 -0.62 31.42
C ALA A 112 -53.60 0.59 32.06
N GLY A 113 -52.93 1.75 32.08
CA GLY A 113 -53.51 3.00 32.59
C GLY A 113 -54.75 3.44 31.81
N LEU A 114 -54.74 3.31 30.48
CA LEU A 114 -55.90 3.61 29.64
C LEU A 114 -57.09 2.70 29.97
N PHE A 115 -56.84 1.39 30.14
CA PHE A 115 -57.89 0.42 30.48
C PHE A 115 -58.54 0.72 31.83
N PHE A 116 -57.72 1.01 32.86
CA PHE A 116 -58.20 1.42 34.17
C PHE A 116 -58.99 2.74 34.13
N GLY A 117 -58.53 3.73 33.35
CA GLY A 117 -59.22 5.01 33.20
C GLY A 117 -60.62 4.87 32.58
N VAL A 118 -60.77 4.01 31.58
CA VAL A 118 -62.07 3.72 30.95
C VAL A 118 -63.01 3.05 31.95
N ILE A 119 -62.53 2.02 32.65
CA ILE A 119 -63.33 1.29 33.67
C ILE A 119 -63.80 2.23 34.78
N LEU A 120 -62.90 3.09 35.29
CA LEU A 120 -63.22 4.04 36.34
C LEU A 120 -64.27 5.05 35.89
N SER A 121 -64.18 5.53 34.65
CA SER A 121 -65.16 6.44 34.06
C SER A 121 -66.55 5.78 33.95
N PHE A 122 -66.62 4.52 33.53
CA PHE A 122 -67.88 3.76 33.50
C PHE A 122 -68.47 3.54 34.89
N LEU A 123 -67.63 3.24 35.90
CA LEU A 123 -68.06 3.08 37.29
C LEU A 123 -68.66 4.39 37.84
N ILE A 124 -67.97 5.52 37.63
CA ILE A 124 -68.45 6.84 38.06
C ILE A 124 -69.79 7.16 37.39
N TRP A 125 -69.89 6.97 36.08
CA TRP A 125 -71.14 7.18 35.34
C TRP A 125 -72.29 6.30 35.83
N PHE A 126 -72.01 5.03 36.15
CA PHE A 126 -73.01 4.11 36.66
C PHE A 126 -73.52 4.54 38.06
N ILE A 127 -72.62 5.01 38.92
CA ILE A 127 -72.97 5.51 40.27
C ILE A 127 -73.82 6.79 40.17
N THR A 128 -73.44 7.74 39.32
CA THR A 128 -74.17 9.01 39.18
C THR A 128 -75.52 8.84 38.49
N LYS A 129 -75.69 7.84 37.62
CA LYS A 129 -76.99 7.54 36.97
C LYS A 129 -77.94 6.75 37.87
N LYS A 130 -77.42 5.99 38.84
CA LYS A 130 -78.22 5.16 39.76
C LYS A 130 -78.69 5.93 41.00
N THR A 131 -78.05 7.06 41.32
CA THR A 131 -78.48 8.02 42.35
C THR A 131 -79.53 8.96 41.77
#